data_AF-A0A4S4KBU7-F1
#
_entry.id   AF-A0A4S4KBU7-F1
#
_cell.length_a   1.000
_cell.length_b   1.000
_cell.length_c   1.000
_cell.angle_alpha   90.00
_cell.angle_beta   90.00
_cell.angle_gamma   90.00
#
_symmetry.space_group_name_H-M   'P 1'
#
loop_
_entity.id
_entity.type
_entity.pdbx_description
1 polymer ?
#
loop_
_entity_poly.entity_id
_entity_poly.type
_entity_poly.pdbx_seq_one_letter_code
_entity_poly.pdbx_strand_id
1 'polypeptide(L)'
;MPDALAENSSLPVLPSTFRSSADNLAEPPPHRFTAPFTVDEFTPAANVGAGSLIPDIVDDGAKKSKLETVQDDCLYGFFSRQLAPERREYLEIVIRPVILVLLVMWVCLPAYWGALSTAPTLTTSLTAWYINRDAARIGNTLWDSFGNTSAPGQQLGWINVDPDMAGSNEQVMNAIIQGQAWIAVVVEANATINLSHARANGDSNYDPTSAITVYYAQARQETAVGNYVLPITTQLLTSSVTAYTTGSAQRYFAQITPGTTVNQTAVQLLSQAPQTINPAIAWAMVNLRPYTLPLGGKFSYGGGFMLTFVFVYLGMCALGLAIEAMITLLTPKFVPFFLFILIIFNISPTALPPELMNGFYVYGTGFPVWYDPF
;
A
#
# COMPACT_ATOMS: atom_id res chain seq x y z
N MET A 1 23.78 -56.98 32.75
CA MET A 1 24.74 -57.32 31.69
C MET A 1 24.13 -56.88 30.37
N PRO A 2 24.93 -56.28 29.49
CA PRO A 2 25.00 -54.82 29.30
C PRO A 2 24.81 -54.52 27.78
N ASP A 3 24.78 -53.30 27.23
CA ASP A 3 25.77 -52.21 27.12
C ASP A 3 24.94 -51.03 26.52
N ALA A 4 24.85 -49.78 27.01
CA ALA A 4 25.84 -48.79 27.44
C ALA A 4 26.92 -48.46 26.40
N LEU A 5 27.07 -47.14 26.15
CA LEU A 5 28.16 -46.44 25.42
C LEU A 5 27.95 -46.33 23.90
N ALA A 6 28.13 -45.18 23.22
CA ALA A 6 28.63 -43.86 23.61
C ALA A 6 28.27 -42.82 22.52
N GLU A 7 28.22 -41.55 22.95
CA GLU A 7 28.61 -40.33 22.23
C GLU A 7 28.10 -40.05 20.80
N ASN A 8 27.38 -38.94 20.64
CA ASN A 8 28.04 -37.71 20.18
C ASN A 8 27.16 -36.46 20.43
N SER A 9 27.72 -35.53 21.18
CA SER A 9 27.34 -34.13 21.26
C SER A 9 27.54 -33.41 19.92
N SER A 10 26.51 -32.83 19.33
CA SER A 10 26.69 -31.64 18.47
C SER A 10 25.36 -30.91 18.25
N LEU A 11 25.32 -29.67 18.75
CA LEU A 11 24.45 -28.61 18.30
C LEU A 11 24.48 -28.53 16.76
N PRO A 12 23.38 -28.17 16.07
CA PRO A 12 23.49 -27.79 14.67
C PRO A 12 24.41 -26.56 14.59
N VAL A 13 25.60 -26.77 14.05
CA VAL A 13 26.56 -25.72 13.72
C VAL A 13 25.88 -24.81 12.70
N LEU A 14 25.53 -23.59 13.13
CA LEU A 14 25.20 -22.50 12.22
C LEU A 14 26.44 -22.24 11.34
N PRO A 15 26.33 -22.30 10.01
CA PRO A 15 27.42 -21.84 9.16
C PRO A 15 27.66 -20.36 9.42
N SER A 16 28.82 -20.05 9.96
CA SER A 16 29.32 -18.70 10.20
C SER A 16 29.69 -18.04 8.86
N THR A 17 28.70 -17.53 8.13
CA THR A 17 28.95 -16.51 7.09
C THR A 17 27.70 -15.66 6.89
N PHE A 18 27.53 -14.65 7.74
CA PHE A 18 26.89 -13.41 7.33
C PHE A 18 27.86 -12.73 6.34
N ARG A 19 27.72 -13.05 5.06
CA ARG A 19 28.36 -12.33 3.96
C ARG A 19 27.26 -11.87 3.02
N SER A 20 27.25 -10.56 2.80
CA SER A 20 26.51 -9.79 1.79
C SER A 20 26.07 -10.63 0.59
N SER A 21 24.75 -10.69 0.36
CA SER A 21 24.12 -11.32 -0.82
C SER A 21 24.36 -10.50 -2.09
N ALA A 22 25.63 -10.32 -2.47
CA ALA A 22 26.03 -9.67 -3.73
C ALA A 22 26.78 -10.60 -4.70
N ASP A 23 27.14 -11.83 -4.32
CA ASP A 23 28.12 -12.63 -5.09
C ASP A 23 27.59 -13.96 -5.69
N ASN A 24 26.28 -14.17 -5.85
CA ASN A 24 25.76 -15.39 -6.51
C ASN A 24 24.65 -15.11 -7.54
N LEU A 25 24.93 -14.25 -8.52
CA LEU A 25 24.27 -14.28 -9.82
C LEU A 25 25.24 -14.92 -10.83
N ALA A 26 25.27 -16.25 -10.85
CA ALA A 26 25.84 -16.98 -11.97
C ALA A 26 24.89 -16.85 -13.16
N GLU A 27 25.37 -16.24 -14.25
CA GLU A 27 24.63 -16.03 -15.49
C GLU A 27 24.09 -17.35 -16.06
N PRO A 28 22.86 -17.38 -16.60
CA PRO A 28 22.36 -18.54 -17.31
C PRO A 28 23.13 -18.75 -18.64
N PRO A 29 23.36 -20.01 -19.05
CA PRO A 29 24.20 -20.34 -20.21
C PRO A 29 23.57 -19.86 -21.54
N PRO A 30 24.37 -19.40 -22.51
CA PRO A 30 23.85 -18.83 -23.74
C PRO A 30 23.34 -19.93 -24.68
N HIS A 31 22.03 -19.95 -24.91
CA HIS A 31 21.46 -20.69 -26.03
C HIS A 31 21.88 -20.02 -27.34
N ARG A 32 22.94 -20.56 -27.96
CA ARG A 32 23.37 -20.24 -29.33
C ARG A 32 22.32 -20.75 -30.33
N PHE A 33 21.55 -19.84 -30.91
CA PHE A 33 21.06 -19.97 -32.28
C PHE A 33 22.11 -19.29 -33.16
N THR A 34 22.94 -20.07 -33.85
CA THR A 34 23.96 -19.56 -34.78
C THR A 34 23.35 -19.34 -36.17
N ALA A 35 23.17 -18.08 -36.54
CA ALA A 35 23.49 -17.58 -37.87
C ALA A 35 23.96 -16.12 -37.69
N PRO A 36 25.17 -15.75 -38.13
CA PRO A 36 25.75 -14.45 -37.80
C PRO A 36 25.22 -13.37 -38.75
N PHE A 37 24.81 -12.23 -38.21
CA PHE A 37 24.66 -10.99 -38.96
C PHE A 37 25.66 -9.99 -38.40
N THR A 38 26.80 -9.86 -39.07
CA THR A 38 27.82 -8.85 -38.80
C THR A 38 27.69 -7.75 -39.83
N VAL A 39 27.47 -6.53 -39.36
CA VAL A 39 27.62 -5.29 -40.13
C VAL A 39 29.04 -4.80 -39.87
N ASP A 40 29.90 -4.88 -40.88
CA ASP A 40 30.83 -3.82 -41.29
C ASP A 40 31.66 -4.26 -42.51
N GLU A 41 31.96 -3.28 -43.37
CA GLU A 41 32.77 -3.32 -44.61
C GLU A 41 32.13 -3.86 -45.90
N PHE A 42 31.46 -2.96 -46.63
CA PHE A 42 31.36 -3.04 -48.09
C PHE A 42 32.62 -2.39 -48.70
N THR A 43 33.68 -3.18 -48.90
CA THR A 43 34.70 -2.91 -49.92
C THR A 43 34.44 -3.84 -51.11
N PRO A 44 34.48 -3.33 -52.37
CA PRO A 44 34.02 -4.09 -53.52
C PRO A 44 35.07 -5.14 -53.91
N ALA A 45 34.73 -6.41 -53.78
CA ALA A 45 35.64 -7.49 -54.13
C ALA A 45 35.73 -7.69 -55.65
N ALA A 46 37.00 -7.72 -56.08
CA ALA A 46 37.54 -8.05 -57.38
C ALA A 46 36.86 -9.22 -58.14
N ASN A 47 36.71 -9.00 -59.44
CA ASN A 47 36.54 -9.99 -60.50
C ASN A 47 37.68 -11.03 -60.53
N VAL A 48 37.36 -12.33 -60.37
CA VAL A 48 37.97 -13.51 -61.03
C VAL A 48 36.94 -14.64 -60.84
N GLY A 49 36.38 -15.39 -61.78
CA GLY A 49 36.61 -15.63 -63.21
C GLY A 49 36.31 -17.12 -63.44
N ALA A 50 35.21 -17.48 -64.12
CA ALA A 50 35.02 -18.83 -64.65
C ALA A 50 34.02 -18.85 -65.83
N GLY A 51 34.58 -18.90 -67.04
CA GLY A 51 34.07 -19.75 -68.12
C GLY A 51 32.85 -19.27 -68.93
N SER A 52 33.15 -18.65 -70.06
CA SER A 52 32.66 -19.01 -71.41
C SER A 52 31.14 -19.06 -71.65
N LEU A 53 30.64 -18.16 -72.51
CA LEU A 53 30.05 -18.47 -73.83
C LEU A 53 29.74 -17.15 -74.63
N ILE A 54 30.77 -16.63 -75.33
CA ILE A 54 30.85 -16.10 -76.74
C ILE A 54 29.73 -15.17 -77.31
N PRO A 55 29.98 -14.17 -78.21
CA PRO A 55 31.25 -13.64 -78.79
C PRO A 55 31.48 -12.11 -78.68
N ASP A 56 32.72 -11.71 -78.97
CA ASP A 56 33.17 -10.35 -79.26
C ASP A 56 32.38 -9.67 -80.39
N ILE A 57 31.92 -8.44 -80.16
CA ILE A 57 31.68 -7.44 -81.21
C ILE A 57 32.35 -6.13 -80.79
N VAL A 58 33.09 -5.62 -81.77
CA VAL A 58 34.02 -4.50 -81.79
C VAL A 58 33.36 -3.15 -81.43
N ASP A 59 34.19 -2.29 -80.83
CA ASP A 59 34.05 -0.85 -80.58
C ASP A 59 33.27 -0.08 -81.66
N ASP A 60 32.35 0.78 -81.24
CA ASP A 60 32.16 2.07 -81.89
C ASP A 60 31.44 3.06 -80.97
N GLY A 61 32.04 4.25 -80.87
CA GLY A 61 31.65 5.29 -79.95
C GLY A 61 30.28 5.94 -80.21
N ALA A 62 29.95 6.79 -79.24
CA ALA A 62 28.92 7.81 -79.28
C ALA A 62 27.45 7.32 -79.24
N LYS A 63 26.85 7.45 -78.06
CA LYS A 63 25.72 8.38 -77.83
C LYS A 63 25.40 8.51 -76.34
N LYS A 64 25.60 9.72 -75.82
CA LYS A 64 25.02 10.19 -74.55
C LYS A 64 23.49 10.08 -74.66
N SER A 65 22.88 9.12 -73.99
CA SER A 65 21.44 9.13 -73.75
C SER A 65 21.17 9.09 -72.26
N LYS A 66 20.86 10.27 -71.71
CA LYS A 66 19.73 10.50 -70.80
C LYS A 66 19.48 9.34 -69.80
N LEU A 67 20.39 9.17 -68.85
CA LEU A 67 20.04 8.52 -67.59
C LEU A 67 19.64 9.63 -66.62
N GLU A 68 18.35 9.66 -66.33
CA GLU A 68 17.76 10.38 -65.20
C GLU A 68 18.67 10.22 -63.98
N THR A 69 19.16 11.35 -63.47
CA THR A 69 19.49 11.48 -62.06
C THR A 69 18.21 11.15 -61.30
N VAL A 70 18.09 9.90 -60.85
CA VAL A 70 17.19 9.53 -59.76
C VAL A 70 17.61 10.40 -58.60
N GLN A 71 16.84 11.46 -58.41
CA GLN A 71 16.96 12.42 -57.33
C GLN A 71 16.98 11.62 -56.02
N ASP A 72 18.09 11.67 -55.30
CA ASP A 72 18.18 11.13 -53.94
C ASP A 72 16.97 11.64 -53.15
N ASP A 73 16.14 10.71 -52.67
CA ASP A 73 15.04 10.96 -51.75
C ASP A 73 15.62 11.59 -50.48
N CYS A 74 15.70 12.92 -50.49
CA CYS A 74 16.21 13.72 -49.39
C CYS A 74 15.21 13.60 -48.24
N LEU A 75 15.47 12.66 -47.32
CA LEU A 75 14.81 12.58 -46.02
C LEU A 75 15.09 13.87 -45.25
N TYR A 76 14.20 14.86 -45.43
CA TYR A 76 14.29 16.13 -44.72
C TYR A 76 14.08 15.89 -43.21
N GLY A 77 15.04 16.33 -42.40
CA GLY A 77 14.89 16.31 -40.94
C GLY A 77 13.80 17.27 -40.46
N PHE A 78 13.22 17.01 -39.28
CA PHE A 78 12.13 17.79 -38.67
C PHE A 78 12.42 19.30 -38.55
N PHE A 79 13.71 19.66 -38.37
CA PHE A 79 14.16 21.05 -38.26
C PHE A 79 14.63 21.66 -39.58
N SER A 80 14.42 20.98 -40.72
CA SER A 80 14.75 21.53 -42.03
C SER A 80 13.97 22.83 -42.29
N ARG A 81 14.59 23.74 -43.05
CA ARG A 81 14.02 25.05 -43.38
C ARG A 81 12.84 24.91 -44.34
N GLN A 82 12.82 23.84 -45.12
CA GLN A 82 11.78 23.49 -46.09
C GLN A 82 10.48 23.04 -45.40
N LEU A 83 10.57 22.38 -44.24
CA LEU A 83 9.41 22.00 -43.41
C LEU A 83 8.99 23.08 -42.41
N ALA A 84 9.60 24.27 -42.42
CA ALA A 84 9.24 25.37 -41.52
C ALA A 84 7.77 25.82 -41.60
N PRO A 85 7.13 25.96 -42.78
CA PRO A 85 5.70 26.32 -42.85
C PRO A 85 4.80 25.20 -42.33
N GLU A 86 5.05 23.95 -42.75
CA GLU A 86 4.30 22.77 -42.30
C GLU A 86 4.39 22.56 -40.78
N ARG A 87 5.59 22.75 -40.21
CA ARG A 87 5.81 22.66 -38.76
C ARG A 87 5.02 23.73 -38.01
N ARG A 88 4.90 24.94 -38.56
CA ARG A 88 4.13 26.02 -37.92
C ARG A 88 2.65 25.67 -37.87
N GLU A 89 2.08 25.17 -38.96
CA GLU A 89 0.68 24.78 -39.03
C GLU A 89 0.38 23.60 -38.09
N TYR A 90 1.25 22.58 -38.11
CA TYR A 90 1.16 21.46 -37.17
C TYR A 90 1.25 21.91 -35.70
N LEU A 91 2.24 22.74 -35.35
CA LEU A 91 2.39 23.25 -33.98
C LEU A 91 1.19 24.11 -33.56
N GLU A 92 0.59 24.87 -34.47
CA GLU A 92 -0.61 25.66 -34.16
C GLU A 92 -1.81 24.75 -33.85
N ILE A 93 -1.96 23.64 -34.58
CA ILE A 93 -3.00 22.63 -34.35
C ILE A 93 -2.76 21.88 -33.04
N VAL A 94 -1.51 21.61 -32.65
CA VAL A 94 -1.18 20.84 -31.44
C VAL A 94 -1.14 21.72 -30.18
N ILE A 95 -0.51 22.89 -30.23
CA ILE A 95 -0.30 23.74 -29.06
C ILE A 95 -1.63 24.27 -28.50
N ARG A 96 -2.57 24.68 -29.37
CA ARG A 96 -3.87 25.21 -28.94
C ARG A 96 -4.68 24.23 -28.07
N PRO A 97 -4.95 22.99 -28.50
CA PRO A 97 -5.64 22.01 -27.67
C PRO A 97 -4.81 21.58 -26.47
N VAL A 98 -3.46 21.51 -26.57
CA VAL A 98 -2.61 21.20 -25.41
C VAL A 98 -2.75 22.25 -24.31
N ILE A 99 -2.69 23.54 -24.64
CA ILE A 99 -2.88 24.62 -23.66
C ILE A 99 -4.28 24.54 -23.05
N LEU A 100 -5.30 24.31 -23.88
CA LEU A 100 -6.67 24.18 -23.40
C LEU A 100 -6.83 23.00 -22.44
N VAL A 101 -6.29 21.82 -22.79
CA VAL A 101 -6.28 20.63 -21.92
C VAL A 101 -5.53 20.91 -20.62
N LEU A 102 -4.39 21.59 -20.68
CA LEU A 102 -3.64 21.99 -19.48
C LEU A 102 -4.49 22.90 -18.59
N LEU A 103 -5.14 23.92 -19.14
CA LEU A 103 -6.00 24.81 -18.35
C LEU A 103 -7.15 24.05 -17.69
N VAL A 104 -7.81 23.14 -18.41
CA VAL A 104 -8.87 22.30 -17.85
C VAL A 104 -8.33 21.41 -16.74
N MET A 105 -7.20 20.77 -16.97
CA MET A 105 -6.54 19.92 -15.98
C MET A 105 -6.23 20.72 -14.70
N TRP A 106 -5.69 21.94 -14.83
CA TRP A 106 -5.39 22.82 -13.69
C TRP A 106 -6.65 23.28 -12.94
N VAL A 107 -7.80 23.38 -13.61
CA VAL A 107 -9.08 23.73 -12.97
C VAL A 107 -9.69 22.51 -12.27
N CYS A 108 -9.60 21.32 -12.85
CA CYS A 108 -10.27 20.13 -12.33
C CYS A 108 -9.43 19.35 -11.29
N LEU A 109 -8.09 19.33 -11.39
CA LEU A 109 -7.23 18.63 -10.43
C LEU A 109 -7.39 19.08 -8.97
N PRO A 110 -7.57 20.38 -8.64
CA PRO A 110 -7.87 20.79 -7.28
C PRO A 110 -9.12 20.14 -6.68
N ALA A 111 -10.09 19.72 -7.48
CA ALA A 111 -11.27 18.99 -6.99
C ALA A 111 -10.96 17.52 -6.65
N TYR A 112 -9.90 16.93 -7.20
CA TYR A 112 -9.41 15.64 -6.74
C TYR A 112 -8.59 15.79 -5.46
N TRP A 113 -7.61 16.70 -5.45
CA TRP A 113 -6.76 16.92 -4.28
C TRP A 113 -7.52 17.50 -3.08
N GLY A 114 -8.55 18.31 -3.33
CA GLY A 114 -9.45 18.81 -2.30
C GLY A 114 -10.25 17.72 -1.60
N ALA A 115 -10.41 16.55 -2.24
CA ALA A 115 -11.03 15.37 -1.65
C ALA A 115 -10.14 14.75 -0.56
N LEU A 116 -8.82 14.87 -0.71
CA LEU A 116 -7.81 14.29 0.18
C LEU A 116 -7.28 15.28 1.23
N SER A 117 -7.36 16.59 0.97
CA SER A 117 -6.72 17.62 1.79
C SER A 117 -7.26 17.73 3.23
N THR A 118 -8.52 17.33 3.43
CA THR A 118 -9.21 17.44 4.73
C THR A 118 -9.06 16.21 5.61
N ALA A 119 -8.52 15.11 5.08
CA ALA A 119 -8.40 13.84 5.80
C ALA A 119 -7.63 13.95 7.12
N PRO A 120 -6.48 14.65 7.22
CA PRO A 120 -5.79 14.85 8.49
C PRO A 120 -6.66 15.50 9.58
N THR A 121 -7.50 16.46 9.18
CA THR A 121 -8.32 17.27 10.10
C THR A 121 -9.62 16.58 10.51
N LEU A 122 -10.10 15.62 9.71
CA LEU A 122 -11.36 14.91 9.92
C LEU A 122 -11.16 13.51 10.55
N THR A 123 -9.95 13.20 11.01
CA THR A 123 -9.66 11.93 11.70
C THR A 123 -10.55 11.71 12.93
N THR A 124 -11.04 12.78 13.56
CA THR A 124 -11.98 12.73 14.69
C THR A 124 -13.37 12.22 14.32
N SER A 125 -13.74 12.28 13.04
CA SER A 125 -15.00 11.73 12.53
C SER A 125 -14.98 10.20 12.45
N LEU A 126 -13.79 9.58 12.50
CA LEU A 126 -13.65 8.13 12.55
C LEU A 126 -14.01 7.65 13.95
N THR A 127 -15.22 7.13 14.11
CA THR A 127 -15.70 6.58 15.38
C THR A 127 -14.84 5.39 15.81
N ALA A 128 -14.32 5.47 17.03
CA ALA A 128 -13.52 4.45 17.66
C ALA A 128 -14.08 4.13 19.04
N TRP A 129 -14.10 2.86 19.41
CA TRP A 129 -14.64 2.41 20.69
C TRP A 129 -13.55 2.10 21.68
N TYR A 130 -13.73 2.57 22.90
CA TYR A 130 -12.95 2.14 24.05
C TYR A 130 -13.90 1.43 25.01
N ILE A 131 -13.58 0.18 25.36
CA ILE A 131 -14.40 -0.65 26.23
C ILE A 131 -13.53 -1.10 27.40
N ASN A 132 -13.90 -0.68 28.61
CA ASN A 132 -13.21 -1.09 29.81
C ASN A 132 -13.94 -2.23 30.52
N ARG A 133 -13.47 -3.48 30.37
CA ARG A 133 -13.96 -4.63 31.15
C ARG A 133 -13.17 -4.87 32.45
N ASP A 134 -12.08 -4.14 32.66
CA ASP A 134 -11.27 -4.15 33.88
C ASP A 134 -11.50 -2.83 34.64
N ALA A 135 -12.57 -2.76 35.42
CA ALA A 135 -12.92 -1.59 36.26
C ALA A 135 -11.91 -1.32 37.42
N ALA A 136 -10.69 -1.80 37.27
CA ALA A 136 -9.57 -1.63 38.17
C ALA A 136 -8.52 -0.68 37.53
N ARG A 137 -7.26 -0.85 37.92
CA ARG A 137 -6.23 0.15 37.67
C ARG A 137 -5.84 0.26 36.20
N ILE A 138 -5.69 -0.86 35.48
CA ILE A 138 -5.30 -0.85 34.06
C ILE A 138 -6.37 -0.11 33.25
N GLY A 139 -7.63 -0.56 33.35
CA GLY A 139 -8.74 0.04 32.61
C GLY A 139 -8.95 1.52 32.91
N ASN A 140 -8.99 1.90 34.20
CA ASN A 140 -9.21 3.30 34.57
C ASN A 140 -8.06 4.22 34.12
N THR A 141 -6.80 3.78 34.23
CA THR A 141 -5.64 4.59 33.81
C THR A 141 -5.60 4.78 32.29
N LEU A 142 -5.95 3.74 31.53
CA LEU A 142 -5.94 3.81 30.08
C LEU A 142 -7.08 4.73 29.58
N TRP A 143 -8.27 4.68 30.20
CA TRP A 143 -9.35 5.59 29.84
C TRP A 143 -8.95 7.07 29.93
N ASP A 144 -8.18 7.48 30.95
CA ASP A 144 -7.72 8.87 31.07
C ASP A 144 -6.93 9.34 29.83
N SER A 145 -6.30 8.43 29.10
CA SER A 145 -5.55 8.72 27.86
C SER A 145 -6.45 8.75 26.62
N PHE A 146 -7.47 7.87 26.57
CA PHE A 146 -8.41 7.77 25.45
C PHE A 146 -9.58 8.78 25.54
N GLY A 147 -9.96 9.19 26.74
CA GLY A 147 -11.04 10.13 27.02
C GLY A 147 -10.60 11.60 27.07
N ASN A 148 -9.32 11.88 27.34
CA ASN A 148 -8.77 13.25 27.37
C ASN A 148 -7.88 13.53 26.15
N THR A 149 -8.39 13.29 24.94
CA THR A 149 -7.67 13.57 23.70
C THR A 149 -7.73 15.06 23.35
N SER A 150 -7.14 15.88 24.23
CA SER A 150 -6.83 17.30 24.00
C SER A 150 -5.42 17.48 23.44
N ALA A 151 -4.74 16.36 23.12
CA ALA A 151 -3.37 16.37 22.63
C ALA A 151 -3.31 16.99 21.22
N PRO A 152 -2.33 17.86 20.93
CA PRO A 152 -2.14 18.38 19.57
C PRO A 152 -1.80 17.24 18.60
N GLY A 153 -2.63 17.02 17.58
CA GLY A 153 -2.38 16.00 16.56
C GLY A 153 -3.64 15.39 15.95
N GLN A 154 -3.44 14.41 15.07
CA GLN A 154 -4.52 13.59 14.53
C GLN A 154 -5.01 12.62 15.60
N GLN A 155 -6.33 12.50 15.77
CA GLN A 155 -6.94 11.61 16.75
C GLN A 155 -8.24 11.03 16.20
N LEU A 156 -8.60 9.84 16.67
CA LEU A 156 -9.89 9.23 16.34
C LEU A 156 -10.99 9.78 17.26
N GLY A 157 -12.24 9.64 16.83
CA GLY A 157 -13.42 9.96 17.62
C GLY A 157 -13.69 8.88 18.65
N TRP A 158 -12.90 8.86 19.74
CA TRP A 158 -13.03 7.87 20.81
C TRP A 158 -14.31 8.08 21.63
N ILE A 159 -15.05 6.98 21.82
CA ILE A 159 -16.25 6.93 22.66
C ILE A 159 -16.04 5.84 23.71
N ASN A 160 -16.34 6.15 24.97
CA ASN A 160 -16.42 5.14 26.02
C ASN A 160 -17.72 4.35 25.85
N VAL A 161 -17.61 3.07 25.55
CA VAL A 161 -18.76 2.17 25.48
C VAL A 161 -18.78 1.36 26.77
N ASP A 162 -19.92 1.44 27.47
CA ASP A 162 -20.17 0.65 28.67
C ASP A 162 -19.97 -0.85 28.36
N PRO A 163 -19.13 -1.59 29.12
CA PRO A 163 -18.89 -3.02 28.89
C PRO A 163 -20.17 -3.87 28.91
N ASP A 164 -21.20 -3.47 29.66
CA ASP A 164 -22.47 -4.20 29.72
C ASP A 164 -23.28 -3.99 28.43
N MET A 165 -23.23 -2.79 27.84
CA MET A 165 -23.86 -2.51 26.55
C MET A 165 -23.08 -3.08 25.37
N ALA A 166 -21.75 -3.10 25.46
CA ALA A 166 -20.88 -3.69 24.45
C ALA A 166 -21.10 -5.21 24.32
N GLY A 167 -21.62 -5.85 25.37
CA GLY A 167 -21.93 -7.27 25.36
C GLY A 167 -20.68 -8.15 25.39
N SER A 168 -20.66 -9.28 24.68
CA SER A 168 -19.48 -10.16 24.58
C SER A 168 -18.44 -9.66 23.57
N ASN A 169 -17.22 -10.21 23.60
CA ASN A 169 -16.21 -9.88 22.59
C ASN A 169 -16.67 -10.25 21.16
N GLU A 170 -17.47 -11.30 21.00
CA GLU A 170 -18.07 -11.65 19.71
C GLU A 170 -19.07 -10.60 19.22
N GLN A 171 -19.86 -10.02 20.12
CA GLN A 171 -20.76 -8.91 19.78
C GLN A 171 -19.99 -7.66 19.37
N VAL A 172 -18.89 -7.34 20.05
CA VAL A 172 -17.97 -6.26 19.65
C VAL A 172 -17.36 -6.54 18.27
N MET A 173 -16.91 -7.77 18.00
CA MET A 173 -16.37 -8.16 16.70
C MET A 173 -17.41 -7.97 15.58
N ASN A 174 -18.66 -8.41 15.81
CA ASN A 174 -19.74 -8.25 14.86
C ASN A 174 -20.09 -6.77 14.62
N ALA A 175 -20.07 -5.93 15.66
CA ALA A 175 -20.28 -4.49 15.53
C ALA A 175 -19.21 -3.81 14.66
N ILE A 176 -17.94 -4.21 14.79
CA ILE A 176 -16.84 -3.71 13.96
C ILE A 176 -16.99 -4.19 12.51
N ILE A 177 -17.38 -5.45 12.29
CA ILE A 177 -17.64 -5.98 10.94
C ILE A 177 -18.79 -5.22 10.27
N GLN A 178 -19.87 -4.94 11.00
CA GLN A 178 -21.02 -4.16 10.53
C GLN A 178 -20.73 -2.66 10.35
N GLY A 179 -19.51 -2.22 10.65
CA GLY A 179 -19.07 -0.85 10.41
C GLY A 179 -19.53 0.19 11.45
N GLN A 180 -20.05 -0.23 12.61
CA GLN A 180 -20.49 0.68 13.68
C GLN A 180 -19.35 1.51 14.28
N ALA A 181 -18.12 0.97 14.24
CA ALA A 181 -16.89 1.70 14.53
C ALA A 181 -15.75 1.19 13.63
N TRP A 182 -14.70 2.00 13.49
CA TRP A 182 -13.51 1.68 12.69
C TRP A 182 -12.53 0.77 13.45
N ILE A 183 -12.48 0.91 14.77
CA ILE A 183 -11.62 0.15 15.67
C ILE A 183 -12.24 0.10 17.06
N ALA A 184 -12.06 -1.01 17.76
CA ALA A 184 -12.41 -1.16 19.17
C ALA A 184 -11.18 -1.57 19.98
N VAL A 185 -10.89 -0.82 21.05
CA VAL A 185 -9.88 -1.16 22.06
C VAL A 185 -10.62 -1.69 23.28
N VAL A 186 -10.45 -2.97 23.55
CA VAL A 186 -11.08 -3.66 24.68
C VAL A 186 -10.02 -3.96 25.71
N VAL A 187 -10.16 -3.41 26.92
CA VAL A 187 -9.38 -3.86 28.07
C VAL A 187 -10.08 -5.09 28.62
N GLU A 188 -9.38 -6.23 28.63
CA GLU A 188 -9.97 -7.52 28.99
C GLU A 188 -10.28 -7.62 30.48
N ALA A 189 -11.31 -8.39 30.81
CA ALA A 189 -11.73 -8.57 32.19
C ALA A 189 -10.60 -9.21 33.02
N ASN A 190 -10.47 -8.77 34.27
CA ASN A 190 -9.46 -9.24 35.23
C ASN A 190 -8.00 -8.97 34.81
N ALA A 191 -7.73 -8.11 33.83
CA ALA A 191 -6.35 -7.79 33.44
C ALA A 191 -5.50 -7.33 34.64
N THR A 192 -6.04 -6.50 35.54
CA THR A 192 -5.31 -6.02 36.72
C THR A 192 -5.01 -7.16 37.69
N ILE A 193 -5.98 -8.06 37.88
CA ILE A 193 -5.85 -9.21 38.78
C ILE A 193 -4.83 -10.20 38.22
N ASN A 194 -4.92 -10.55 36.94
CA ASN A 194 -4.01 -11.48 36.27
C ASN A 194 -2.55 -11.00 36.38
N LEU A 195 -2.30 -9.71 36.14
CA LEU A 195 -0.97 -9.12 36.33
C LEU A 195 -0.49 -9.22 37.78
N SER A 196 -1.35 -8.92 38.75
CA SER A 196 -0.99 -8.99 40.17
C SER A 196 -0.72 -10.42 40.63
N HIS A 197 -1.49 -11.39 40.13
CA HIS A 197 -1.32 -12.82 40.39
C HIS A 197 -0.03 -13.35 39.78
N ALA A 198 0.28 -12.96 38.54
CA ALA A 198 1.53 -13.33 37.88
C ALA A 198 2.76 -12.84 38.65
N ARG A 199 2.70 -11.61 39.19
CA ARG A 199 3.76 -11.05 40.05
C ARG A 199 3.88 -11.79 41.39
N ALA A 200 2.75 -12.08 42.02
CA ALA A 200 2.71 -12.76 43.32
C ALA A 200 3.22 -14.20 43.27
N ASN A 201 3.14 -14.85 42.11
CA ASN A 201 3.53 -16.25 41.93
C ASN A 201 4.76 -16.46 41.04
N GLY A 202 5.33 -15.41 40.44
CA GLY A 202 6.45 -15.54 39.51
C GLY A 202 6.09 -16.32 38.25
N ASP A 203 4.89 -16.11 37.71
CA ASP A 203 4.37 -16.86 36.57
C ASP A 203 5.08 -16.47 35.26
N SER A 204 5.97 -17.35 34.78
CA SER A 204 6.69 -17.16 33.52
C SER A 204 5.81 -17.30 32.28
N ASN A 205 4.61 -17.90 32.40
CA ASN A 205 3.66 -18.07 31.29
C ASN A 205 2.69 -16.89 31.14
N TYR A 206 2.74 -15.91 32.05
CA TYR A 206 1.91 -14.72 31.92
C TYR A 206 2.20 -13.98 30.62
N ASP A 207 1.16 -13.83 29.79
CA ASP A 207 1.19 -13.12 28.52
C ASP A 207 0.68 -11.68 28.69
N PRO A 208 1.55 -10.65 28.56
CA PRO A 208 1.14 -9.27 28.64
C PRO A 208 0.12 -8.85 27.57
N THR A 209 0.10 -9.51 26.40
CA THR A 209 -0.79 -9.14 25.28
C THR A 209 -2.26 -9.48 25.55
N SER A 210 -2.51 -10.38 26.51
CA SER A 210 -3.86 -10.75 26.96
C SER A 210 -4.61 -9.64 27.70
N ALA A 211 -3.94 -8.55 28.08
CA ALA A 211 -4.55 -7.46 28.84
C ALA A 211 -5.46 -6.57 27.97
N ILE A 212 -5.14 -6.40 26.69
CA ILE A 212 -5.84 -5.50 25.77
C ILE A 212 -6.00 -6.18 24.42
N THR A 213 -7.22 -6.22 23.91
CA THR A 213 -7.51 -6.69 22.56
C THR A 213 -8.01 -5.56 21.69
N VAL A 214 -7.44 -5.41 20.50
CA VAL A 214 -7.79 -4.36 19.54
C VAL A 214 -8.42 -4.99 18.31
N TYR A 215 -9.71 -4.77 18.10
CA TYR A 215 -10.47 -5.29 16.97
C TYR A 215 -10.59 -4.25 15.87
N TYR A 216 -10.28 -4.63 14.63
CA TYR A 216 -10.43 -3.77 13.45
C TYR A 216 -10.70 -4.61 12.20
N ALA A 217 -11.25 -3.97 11.16
CA ALA A 217 -11.52 -4.61 9.87
C ALA A 217 -10.75 -3.88 8.76
N GLN A 218 -9.59 -4.41 8.36
CA GLN A 218 -8.74 -3.75 7.36
C GLN A 218 -9.39 -3.68 5.98
N ALA A 219 -10.08 -4.75 5.55
CA ALA A 219 -10.70 -4.82 4.24
C ALA A 219 -11.85 -3.83 4.03
N ARG A 220 -12.37 -3.19 5.11
CA ARG A 220 -13.36 -2.09 5.00
C ARG A 220 -12.81 -0.96 4.13
N GLN A 221 -11.57 -0.56 4.41
CA GLN A 221 -10.80 0.29 3.52
C GLN A 221 -9.33 0.28 3.93
N GLU A 222 -8.48 -0.33 3.10
CA GLU A 222 -7.06 -0.53 3.42
C GLU A 222 -6.32 0.80 3.58
N THR A 223 -6.61 1.78 2.73
CA THR A 223 -5.93 3.09 2.74
C THR A 223 -6.22 3.90 4.01
N ALA A 224 -7.48 4.01 4.46
CA ALA A 224 -7.79 4.73 5.71
C ALA A 224 -7.30 3.97 6.94
N VAL A 225 -7.47 2.65 6.95
CA VAL A 225 -7.04 1.83 8.09
C VAL A 225 -5.51 1.89 8.24
N GLY A 226 -4.79 1.77 7.13
CA GLY A 226 -3.31 1.78 7.10
C GLY A 226 -2.69 3.15 7.38
N ASN A 227 -3.28 4.25 6.90
CA ASN A 227 -2.69 5.59 7.05
C ASN A 227 -3.19 6.36 8.28
N TYR A 228 -4.38 6.06 8.79
CA TYR A 228 -4.99 6.83 9.88
C TYR A 228 -5.37 5.95 11.08
N VAL A 229 -6.27 4.97 10.91
CA VAL A 229 -6.86 4.23 12.06
C VAL A 229 -5.79 3.51 12.89
N LEU A 230 -4.94 2.70 12.25
CA LEU A 230 -3.93 1.90 12.95
C LEU A 230 -2.77 2.75 13.50
N PRO A 231 -2.14 3.66 12.73
CA PRO A 231 -1.04 4.45 13.26
C PRO A 231 -1.45 5.33 14.44
N ILE A 232 -2.61 5.99 14.35
CA ILE A 232 -3.12 6.86 15.44
C ILE A 232 -3.40 6.03 16.70
N THR A 233 -4.08 4.89 16.54
CA THR A 233 -4.41 4.01 17.68
C THR A 233 -3.18 3.41 18.33
N THR A 234 -2.23 2.91 17.53
CA THR A 234 -0.99 2.30 18.05
C THR A 234 -0.07 3.32 18.70
N GLN A 235 -0.01 4.55 18.19
CA GLN A 235 0.73 5.64 18.83
C GLN A 235 0.14 5.97 20.20
N LEU A 236 -1.19 6.07 20.31
CA LEU A 236 -1.89 6.32 21.57
C LEU A 236 -1.73 5.14 22.56
N LEU A 237 -1.86 3.89 22.08
CA LEU A 237 -1.62 2.70 22.90
C LEU A 237 -0.18 2.66 23.41
N THR A 238 0.80 2.92 22.54
CA THR A 238 2.21 2.90 22.91
C THR A 238 2.51 3.91 24.00
N SER A 239 2.02 5.15 23.89
CA SER A 239 2.23 6.18 24.91
C SER A 239 1.53 5.84 26.23
N SER A 240 0.27 5.38 26.16
CA SER A 240 -0.55 5.05 27.34
C SER A 240 -0.02 3.83 28.09
N VAL A 241 0.32 2.75 27.37
CA VAL A 241 0.90 1.54 27.93
C VAL A 241 2.26 1.83 28.53
N THR A 242 3.15 2.56 27.84
CA THR A 242 4.47 2.90 28.37
C THR A 242 4.38 3.72 29.67
N ALA A 243 3.44 4.68 29.73
CA ALA A 243 3.18 5.45 30.94
C ALA A 243 2.68 4.56 32.09
N TYR A 244 1.73 3.66 31.79
CA TYR A 244 1.24 2.69 32.77
C TYR A 244 2.34 1.75 33.27
N THR A 245 3.14 1.16 32.36
CA THR A 245 4.23 0.24 32.68
C THR A 245 5.25 0.89 33.61
N THR A 246 5.64 2.13 33.32
CA THR A 246 6.57 2.90 34.16
C THR A 246 5.99 3.12 35.55
N GLY A 247 4.74 3.59 35.65
CA GLY A 247 4.08 3.81 36.94
C GLY A 247 3.82 2.50 37.69
N SER A 248 3.55 1.40 36.98
CA SER A 248 3.36 0.09 37.59
C SER A 248 4.67 -0.48 38.13
N ALA A 249 5.78 -0.32 37.40
CA ALA A 249 7.09 -0.74 37.85
C ALA A 249 7.52 0.03 39.10
N GLN A 250 7.36 1.36 39.11
CA GLN A 250 7.63 2.21 40.28
C GLN A 250 6.85 1.74 41.52
N ARG A 251 5.55 1.46 41.38
CA ARG A 251 4.72 0.97 42.49
C ARG A 251 5.18 -0.41 42.97
N TYR A 252 5.50 -1.31 42.06
CA TYR A 252 5.98 -2.65 42.43
C TYR A 252 7.34 -2.58 43.14
N PHE A 253 8.27 -1.77 42.65
CA PHE A 253 9.58 -1.58 43.29
C PHE A 253 9.46 -0.92 44.67
N ALA A 254 8.52 -0.01 44.87
CA ALA A 254 8.20 0.54 46.19
C ALA A 254 7.60 -0.51 47.14
N GLN A 255 6.85 -1.50 46.63
CA GLN A 255 6.27 -2.59 47.42
C GLN A 255 7.30 -3.64 47.85
N ILE A 256 8.30 -3.95 47.03
CA ILE A 256 9.33 -4.94 47.38
C ILE A 256 10.41 -4.37 48.32
N THR A 257 10.52 -3.05 48.43
CA THR A 257 11.45 -2.38 49.35
C THR A 257 10.70 -1.39 50.25
N PRO A 258 9.82 -1.86 51.15
CA PRO A 258 9.16 -0.97 52.11
C PRO A 258 10.19 -0.47 53.15
N GLY A 259 10.74 0.72 52.91
CA GLY A 259 11.77 1.32 53.77
C GLY A 259 13.16 0.76 53.51
N THR A 260 13.80 0.17 54.52
CA THR A 260 15.18 -0.36 54.44
C THR A 260 15.26 -1.88 54.25
N THR A 261 14.13 -2.59 54.28
CA THR A 261 14.08 -4.06 54.15
C THR A 261 13.62 -4.46 52.75
N VAL A 262 14.35 -5.37 52.10
CA VAL A 262 14.01 -5.90 50.78
C VAL A 262 13.29 -7.23 50.92
N ASN A 263 12.12 -7.37 50.29
CA ASN A 263 11.41 -8.63 50.14
C ASN A 263 12.13 -9.51 49.11
N GLN A 264 13.05 -10.35 49.58
CA GLN A 264 13.88 -11.21 48.74
C GLN A 264 13.06 -12.20 47.89
N THR A 265 11.94 -12.70 48.42
CA THR A 265 11.04 -13.60 47.68
C THR A 265 10.44 -12.89 46.46
N ALA A 266 9.94 -11.66 46.63
CA ALA A 266 9.36 -10.90 45.52
C ALA A 266 10.39 -10.53 44.44
N VAL A 267 11.66 -10.31 44.83
CA VAL A 267 12.77 -10.12 43.88
C VAL A 267 13.07 -11.40 43.09
N GLN A 268 13.04 -12.56 43.76
CA GLN A 268 13.21 -13.86 43.08
C GLN A 268 12.06 -14.16 42.12
N LEU A 269 10.81 -13.91 42.52
CA LEU A 269 9.65 -14.10 41.64
C LEU A 269 9.69 -13.17 40.43
N LEU A 270 10.21 -11.95 40.59
CA LEU A 270 10.45 -11.05 39.46
C LEU A 270 11.47 -11.61 38.47
N SER A 271 12.53 -12.27 38.97
CA SER A 271 13.52 -12.92 38.08
C SER A 271 12.93 -14.08 37.28
N GLN A 272 11.85 -14.71 37.79
CA GLN A 272 11.13 -15.79 37.10
C GLN A 272 10.13 -15.26 36.06
N ALA A 273 9.53 -14.10 36.32
CA ALA A 273 8.52 -13.47 35.46
C ALA A 273 8.84 -11.99 35.14
N PRO A 274 9.95 -11.68 34.45
CA PRO A 274 10.37 -10.30 34.16
C PRO A 274 9.37 -9.53 33.29
N GLN A 275 8.60 -10.24 32.45
CA GLN A 275 7.58 -9.67 31.57
C GLN A 275 6.43 -9.00 32.33
N THR A 276 6.26 -9.33 33.62
CA THR A 276 5.29 -8.66 34.51
C THR A 276 5.69 -7.24 34.88
N ILE A 277 6.93 -6.80 34.59
CA ILE A 277 7.41 -5.42 34.81
C ILE A 277 7.61 -4.68 33.50
N ASN A 278 8.16 -5.34 32.50
CA ASN A 278 8.30 -4.75 31.17
C ASN A 278 7.95 -5.81 30.11
N PRO A 279 6.85 -5.64 29.35
CA PRO A 279 6.00 -4.45 29.29
C PRO A 279 4.89 -4.40 30.37
N ALA A 280 4.76 -5.39 31.26
CA ALA A 280 3.67 -5.57 32.24
C ALA A 280 2.28 -5.80 31.60
N ILE A 281 1.86 -4.93 30.70
CA ILE A 281 0.69 -5.07 29.84
C ILE A 281 1.11 -4.76 28.40
N ALA A 282 0.46 -5.39 27.45
CA ALA A 282 0.58 -5.12 26.03
C ALA A 282 -0.80 -5.31 25.39
N TRP A 283 -0.85 -5.25 24.07
CA TRP A 283 -2.09 -5.46 23.33
C TRP A 283 -1.91 -6.46 22.20
N ALA A 284 -2.99 -7.18 21.89
CA ALA A 284 -3.12 -8.02 20.71
C ALA A 284 -3.97 -7.29 19.65
N MET A 285 -3.48 -7.25 18.41
CA MET A 285 -4.21 -6.70 17.27
C MET A 285 -4.94 -7.84 16.54
N VAL A 286 -6.26 -7.78 16.49
CA VAL A 286 -7.12 -8.77 15.83
C VAL A 286 -7.77 -8.14 14.60
N ASN A 287 -7.27 -8.53 13.43
CA ASN A 287 -7.85 -8.12 12.16
C ASN A 287 -8.98 -9.07 11.76
N LEU A 288 -10.21 -8.60 11.88
CA LEU A 288 -11.43 -9.39 11.63
C LEU A 288 -11.68 -9.64 10.15
N ARG A 289 -11.14 -8.77 9.30
CA ARG A 289 -11.21 -8.84 7.84
C ARG A 289 -9.87 -8.41 7.26
N PRO A 290 -8.87 -9.29 7.24
CA PRO A 290 -7.58 -9.00 6.64
C PRO A 290 -7.73 -8.62 5.17
N TYR A 291 -6.99 -7.61 4.72
CA TYR A 291 -6.86 -7.34 3.30
C TYR A 291 -5.88 -8.35 2.68
N THR A 292 -6.30 -9.60 2.59
CA THR A 292 -5.56 -10.67 1.93
C THR A 292 -6.07 -10.82 0.51
N LEU A 293 -5.82 -9.82 -0.32
CA LEU A 293 -5.89 -10.06 -1.75
C LEU A 293 -4.77 -11.04 -2.10
N PRO A 294 -5.07 -12.19 -2.74
CA PRO A 294 -4.03 -13.07 -3.24
C PRO A 294 -3.34 -12.38 -4.43
N LEU A 295 -2.42 -11.48 -4.14
CA LEU A 295 -1.47 -10.95 -5.12
C LEU A 295 -0.61 -12.10 -5.68
N GLY A 296 -0.57 -13.24 -4.98
CA GLY A 296 -0.02 -14.53 -5.42
C GLY A 296 -0.93 -15.36 -6.36
N GLY A 297 -2.03 -14.79 -6.87
CA GLY A 297 -2.78 -15.36 -7.99
C GLY A 297 -3.79 -16.44 -7.62
N LYS A 298 -5.03 -16.04 -7.32
CA LYS A 298 -6.20 -16.93 -7.56
C LYS A 298 -6.23 -17.38 -9.02
N PHE A 299 -5.78 -16.51 -9.91
CA PHE A 299 -5.63 -16.75 -11.34
C PHE A 299 -4.15 -16.89 -11.68
N SER A 300 -3.83 -17.72 -12.67
CA SER A 300 -2.48 -17.78 -13.24
C SER A 300 -2.05 -16.40 -13.74
N TYR A 301 -0.74 -16.17 -13.94
CA TYR A 301 -0.25 -14.90 -14.48
C TYR A 301 -1.00 -14.47 -15.75
N GLY A 302 -1.21 -15.40 -16.69
CA GLY A 302 -2.00 -15.15 -17.90
C GLY A 302 -3.50 -14.94 -17.63
N GLY A 303 -4.10 -15.70 -16.71
CA GLY A 303 -5.52 -15.55 -16.36
C GLY A 303 -5.83 -14.24 -15.65
N GLY A 304 -4.98 -13.83 -14.69
CA GLY A 304 -5.09 -12.55 -13.99
C GLY A 304 -4.86 -11.37 -14.93
N PHE A 305 -3.88 -11.50 -15.84
CA PHE A 305 -3.68 -10.51 -16.92
C PHE A 305 -4.93 -10.37 -17.78
N MET A 306 -5.50 -11.48 -18.28
CA MET A 306 -6.69 -11.42 -19.13
C MET A 306 -7.92 -10.85 -18.41
N LEU A 307 -8.11 -11.20 -17.13
CA LEU A 307 -9.21 -10.65 -16.33
C LEU A 307 -9.06 -9.13 -16.15
N THR A 308 -7.84 -8.69 -15.82
CA THR A 308 -7.52 -7.25 -15.69
C THR A 308 -7.69 -6.54 -17.03
N PHE A 309 -7.23 -7.15 -18.12
CA PHE A 309 -7.38 -6.62 -19.47
C PHE A 309 -8.85 -6.44 -19.84
N VAL A 310 -9.69 -7.47 -19.66
CA VAL A 310 -11.13 -7.38 -19.95
C VAL A 310 -11.81 -6.33 -19.08
N PHE A 311 -11.46 -6.25 -17.79
CA PHE A 311 -12.02 -5.23 -16.90
C PHE A 311 -11.67 -3.80 -17.36
N VAL A 312 -10.39 -3.55 -17.67
CA VAL A 312 -9.94 -2.26 -18.21
C VAL A 312 -10.57 -1.98 -19.58
N TYR A 313 -10.69 -2.99 -20.44
CA TYR A 313 -11.31 -2.87 -21.75
C TYR A 313 -12.78 -2.46 -21.63
N LEU A 314 -13.54 -3.13 -20.76
CA LEU A 314 -14.94 -2.76 -20.48
C LEU A 314 -15.04 -1.33 -19.91
N GLY A 315 -14.11 -0.93 -19.05
CA GLY A 315 -14.01 0.45 -18.56
C GLY A 315 -13.77 1.47 -19.69
N MET A 316 -12.88 1.14 -20.63
CA MET A 316 -12.61 1.98 -21.81
C MET A 316 -13.80 2.01 -22.78
N CYS A 317 -14.52 0.91 -22.94
CA CYS A 317 -15.76 0.89 -23.71
C CYS A 317 -16.84 1.77 -23.07
N ALA A 318 -17.02 1.70 -21.75
CA ALA A 318 -17.96 2.56 -21.03
C ALA A 318 -17.61 4.05 -21.20
N LEU A 319 -16.32 4.38 -21.10
CA LEU A 319 -15.80 5.73 -21.36
C LEU A 319 -16.08 6.17 -22.81
N GLY A 320 -15.81 5.30 -23.77
CA GLY A 320 -16.05 5.54 -25.20
C GLY A 320 -17.52 5.82 -25.50
N LEU A 321 -18.44 5.01 -24.98
CA LEU A 321 -19.89 5.20 -25.13
C LEU A 321 -20.35 6.53 -24.51
N ALA A 322 -19.84 6.89 -23.33
CA ALA A 322 -20.15 8.18 -22.71
C ALA A 322 -19.68 9.36 -23.57
N ILE A 323 -18.50 9.25 -24.18
CA ILE A 323 -17.97 10.26 -25.10
C ILE A 323 -18.80 10.33 -26.39
N GLU A 324 -19.14 9.21 -27.01
CA GLU A 324 -19.94 9.18 -28.25
C GLU A 324 -21.30 9.83 -28.05
N ALA A 325 -21.98 9.51 -26.95
CA ALA A 325 -23.23 10.16 -26.59
C ALA A 325 -23.06 11.68 -26.45
N MET A 326 -22.02 12.12 -25.73
CA MET A 326 -21.80 13.54 -25.48
C MET A 326 -21.24 14.33 -26.68
N ILE A 327 -20.56 13.68 -27.64
CA ILE A 327 -20.12 14.33 -28.89
C ILE A 327 -21.32 14.89 -29.65
N THR A 328 -22.46 14.20 -29.63
CA THR A 328 -23.68 14.67 -30.30
C THR A 328 -24.23 15.97 -29.71
N LEU A 329 -23.98 16.21 -28.42
CA LEU A 329 -24.46 17.40 -27.69
C LEU A 329 -23.43 18.52 -27.62
N LEU A 330 -22.17 18.17 -27.34
CA LEU A 330 -21.11 19.12 -27.03
C LEU A 330 -20.19 19.41 -28.22
N THR A 331 -20.29 18.69 -29.34
CA THR A 331 -19.35 18.72 -30.47
C THR A 331 -17.93 18.24 -30.11
N PRO A 332 -17.09 17.81 -31.09
CA PRO A 332 -15.74 17.32 -30.83
C PRO A 332 -14.83 18.30 -30.08
N LYS A 333 -15.09 19.62 -30.19
CA LYS A 333 -14.28 20.67 -29.57
C LYS A 333 -14.39 20.70 -28.04
N PHE A 334 -15.54 20.32 -27.47
CA PHE A 334 -15.78 20.40 -26.04
C PHE A 334 -15.70 19.04 -25.31
N VAL A 335 -15.47 17.95 -26.06
CA VAL A 335 -15.28 16.60 -25.51
C VAL A 335 -14.23 16.54 -24.40
N PRO A 336 -13.05 17.18 -24.52
CA PRO A 336 -12.05 17.09 -23.45
C PRO A 336 -12.55 17.63 -22.11
N PHE A 337 -13.34 18.71 -22.11
CA PHE A 337 -13.90 19.28 -20.89
C PHE A 337 -14.86 18.31 -20.21
N PHE A 338 -15.76 17.70 -20.99
CA PHE A 338 -16.67 16.68 -20.47
C PHE A 338 -15.91 15.48 -19.92
N LEU A 339 -14.89 14.99 -20.63
CA LEU A 339 -14.07 13.87 -20.22
C LEU A 339 -13.40 14.12 -18.86
N PHE A 340 -12.75 15.28 -18.68
CA PHE A 340 -12.09 15.63 -17.42
C PHE A 340 -13.08 15.76 -16.27
N ILE A 341 -14.22 16.41 -16.50
CA ILE A 341 -15.27 16.53 -15.48
C ILE A 341 -15.81 15.15 -15.11
N LEU A 342 -16.09 14.29 -16.10
CA LEU A 342 -16.58 12.94 -15.88
C LEU A 342 -15.59 12.13 -15.04
N ILE A 343 -14.30 12.14 -15.40
CA ILE A 343 -13.27 11.39 -14.66
C ILE A 343 -13.19 11.90 -13.22
N ILE A 344 -13.02 13.21 -13.03
CA ILE A 344 -12.81 13.81 -11.71
C ILE A 344 -14.04 13.61 -10.82
N PHE A 345 -15.24 13.78 -11.36
CA PHE A 345 -16.49 13.53 -10.65
C PHE A 345 -16.62 12.07 -10.17
N ASN A 346 -16.16 11.10 -10.97
CA ASN A 346 -16.24 9.69 -10.58
C ASN A 346 -15.14 9.27 -9.60
N ILE A 347 -13.92 9.80 -9.71
CA ILE A 347 -12.78 9.36 -8.89
C ILE A 347 -12.61 10.13 -7.58
N SER A 348 -13.01 11.40 -7.53
CA SER A 348 -12.90 12.22 -6.31
C SER A 348 -13.54 11.58 -5.08
N PRO A 349 -14.79 11.04 -5.13
CA PRO A 349 -15.44 10.49 -3.96
C PRO A 349 -15.00 9.07 -3.58
N THR A 350 -14.12 8.42 -4.37
CA THR A 350 -13.71 7.02 -4.11
C THR A 350 -12.40 6.90 -3.36
N ALA A 351 -11.67 8.01 -3.17
CA ALA A 351 -10.29 7.97 -2.69
C ALA A 351 -10.16 7.68 -1.18
N LEU A 352 -11.14 8.12 -0.38
CA LEU A 352 -11.18 8.01 1.07
C LEU A 352 -12.63 7.78 1.52
N PRO A 353 -12.85 7.31 2.77
CA PRO A 353 -14.20 7.09 3.24
C PRO A 353 -14.86 8.45 3.52
N PRO A 354 -16.19 8.57 3.40
CA PRO A 354 -16.89 9.85 3.51
C PRO A 354 -16.56 10.63 4.80
N GLU A 355 -16.27 9.94 5.90
CA GLU A 355 -15.92 10.51 7.20
C GLU A 355 -14.59 11.28 7.18
N LEU A 356 -13.66 10.92 6.29
CA LEU A 356 -12.37 11.61 6.11
C LEU A 356 -12.39 12.67 5.01
N MET A 357 -13.53 12.86 4.36
CA MET A 357 -13.66 13.77 3.23
C MET A 357 -14.52 14.98 3.60
N ASN A 358 -14.31 16.09 2.90
CA ASN A 358 -15.23 17.22 3.00
C ASN A 358 -16.64 16.78 2.57
N GLY A 359 -17.68 17.30 3.24
CA GLY A 359 -19.09 17.03 2.94
C GLY A 359 -19.48 17.19 1.47
N PHE A 360 -18.77 18.03 0.71
CA PHE A 360 -18.93 18.16 -0.74
C PHE A 360 -18.79 16.81 -1.49
N TYR A 361 -17.95 15.88 -1.05
CA TYR A 361 -17.69 14.60 -1.74
C TYR A 361 -18.63 13.47 -1.33
N VAL A 362 -19.56 13.72 -0.40
CA VAL A 362 -20.48 12.70 0.13
C VAL A 362 -21.45 12.16 -0.94
N TYR A 363 -21.60 12.84 -2.08
CA TYR A 363 -22.38 12.31 -3.22
C TYR A 363 -21.91 10.93 -3.69
N GLY A 364 -20.65 10.55 -3.41
CA GLY A 364 -20.16 9.19 -3.61
C GLY A 364 -21.03 8.12 -2.98
N THR A 365 -21.59 8.39 -1.79
CA THR A 365 -22.43 7.44 -1.05
C THR A 365 -23.70 7.02 -1.79
N GLY A 366 -24.14 7.81 -2.78
CA GLY A 366 -25.27 7.47 -3.65
C GLY A 366 -24.96 6.39 -4.69
N PHE A 367 -23.69 6.01 -4.85
CA PHE A 367 -23.26 4.96 -5.77
C PHE A 367 -23.09 3.61 -5.05
N PRO A 368 -23.40 2.48 -5.73
CA PRO A 368 -23.37 1.14 -5.15
C PRO A 368 -21.98 0.65 -4.71
N VAL A 369 -20.93 1.47 -4.84
CA VAL A 369 -19.56 1.16 -4.39
C VAL A 369 -19.42 1.30 -2.87
N TRP A 370 -20.29 2.07 -2.22
CA TRP A 370 -20.22 2.37 -0.78
C TRP A 370 -21.27 1.64 0.06
N TYR A 371 -22.34 1.14 -0.56
CA TYR A 371 -23.43 0.48 0.15
C TYR A 371 -23.28 -1.03 0.07
N ASP A 372 -22.43 -1.57 0.95
CA ASP A 372 -22.48 -2.99 1.31
C ASP A 372 -22.62 -3.11 2.83
N PRO A 373 -23.82 -3.41 3.34
CA PRO A 373 -23.96 -4.02 4.66
C PRO A 373 -23.57 -5.51 4.51
N PHE A 374 -22.30 -5.85 4.72
CA PHE A 374 -21.87 -7.24 4.88
C PHE A 374 -21.91 -7.70 6.33
#